data_AF-A0A382WGE7-F1
#
_entry.id   AF-A0A382WGE7-F1
#
_cell.length_a   1.000
_cell.length_b   1.000
_cell.length_c   1.000
_cell.angle_alpha   90.00
_cell.angle_beta   90.00
_cell.angle_gamma   90.00
#
_symmetry.space_group_name_H-M   'P 1'
#
loop_
_entity.id
_entity.type
_entity.pdbx_description
1 polymer ?
#
loop_
_entity_poly.entity_id
_entity_poly.type
_entity_poly.pdbx_seq_one_letter_code
_entity_poly.pdbx_strand_id
1 'polypeptide(L)'
;MNLLDRTESKTDWLPIIFLTLLASCLRWPGIDLFISDDEANSFLMFGEIPWQELIFSYQEPNQHTFFSILSNLFQQVLGENELVFRLPALLAGVLAVPLAYILSFKFSSVRTIAFLSALFLAVSTPHIRWSQVGRG
;
A
#
# COMPACT_ATOMS: atom_id res chain seq x y z
N MET A 1 9.34 -32.25 -3.03
CA MET A 1 8.05 -31.84 -2.45
C MET A 1 7.83 -30.38 -2.80
N ASN A 2 6.84 -30.05 -3.64
CA ASN A 2 6.62 -28.69 -4.11
C ASN A 2 6.17 -27.81 -2.92
N LEU A 3 6.62 -26.57 -2.86
CA LEU A 3 6.28 -25.65 -1.75
C LEU A 3 4.76 -25.45 -1.63
N LEU A 4 4.06 -25.56 -2.74
CA LEU A 4 2.61 -25.39 -2.88
C LEU A 4 1.82 -26.66 -2.52
N ASP A 5 2.45 -27.85 -2.49
CA ASP A 5 1.79 -29.14 -2.28
C ASP A 5 1.82 -29.61 -0.80
N ARG A 6 2.31 -28.78 0.11
CA ARG A 6 2.39 -29.12 1.54
C ARG A 6 0.99 -29.14 2.16
N THR A 7 0.63 -30.25 2.78
CA THR A 7 -0.69 -30.49 3.40
C THR A 7 -0.84 -29.91 4.81
N GLU A 8 0.22 -29.34 5.41
CA GLU A 8 0.13 -28.80 6.77
C GLU A 8 -0.69 -27.51 6.83
N SER A 9 -1.51 -27.36 7.89
CA SER A 9 -2.36 -26.17 8.13
C SER A 9 -1.59 -24.92 8.56
N LYS A 10 -0.25 -24.95 8.53
CA LYS A 10 0.60 -23.82 8.87
C LYS A 10 0.85 -22.94 7.65
N THR A 11 0.73 -21.64 7.84
CA THR A 11 1.09 -20.62 6.85
C THR A 11 2.56 -20.75 6.50
N ASP A 12 2.89 -21.05 5.23
CA ASP A 12 4.28 -20.96 4.76
C ASP A 12 4.65 -19.50 4.53
N TRP A 13 5.76 -19.07 5.12
CA TRP A 13 6.25 -17.69 5.03
C TRP A 13 7.06 -17.42 3.76
N LEU A 14 7.67 -18.45 3.16
CA LEU A 14 8.45 -18.31 1.92
C LEU A 14 7.67 -17.68 0.74
N PRO A 15 6.46 -18.15 0.37
CA PRO A 15 5.71 -17.51 -0.71
C PRO A 15 5.28 -16.09 -0.35
N ILE A 16 4.97 -15.84 0.93
CA ILE A 16 4.61 -14.51 1.42
C ILE A 16 5.78 -13.55 1.23
N ILE A 17 6.97 -13.91 1.72
CA ILE A 17 8.19 -13.09 1.60
C ILE A 17 8.51 -12.83 0.13
N PHE A 18 8.48 -13.88 -0.71
CA PHE A 18 8.72 -13.74 -2.15
C PHE A 18 7.73 -12.76 -2.81
N LEU A 19 6.43 -12.91 -2.55
CA LEU A 19 5.40 -12.06 -3.14
C LEU A 19 5.46 -10.62 -2.62
N THR A 20 5.79 -10.42 -1.33
CA THR A 20 5.98 -9.08 -0.76
C THR A 20 7.21 -8.38 -1.36
N LEU A 21 8.32 -9.10 -1.57
CA LEU A 21 9.50 -8.56 -2.25
C LEU A 21 9.19 -8.21 -3.70
N LEU A 22 8.51 -9.09 -4.43
CA LEU A 22 8.05 -8.83 -5.79
C LEU A 22 7.16 -7.57 -5.83
N ALA A 23 6.20 -7.46 -4.91
CA ALA A 23 5.31 -6.31 -4.81
C ALA A 23 6.05 -5.00 -4.56
N SER A 24 7.08 -5.04 -3.70
CA SER A 24 7.94 -3.89 -3.38
C SER A 24 8.75 -3.46 -4.60
N CYS A 25 9.42 -4.40 -5.28
CA CYS A 25 10.23 -4.12 -6.46
C CYS A 25 9.41 -3.54 -7.62
N LEU A 26 8.16 -4.02 -7.81
CA LEU A 26 7.30 -3.51 -8.88
C LEU A 26 6.75 -2.10 -8.59
N ARG A 27 6.63 -1.72 -7.31
CA ARG A 27 6.06 -0.43 -6.91
C ARG A 27 7.11 0.65 -6.74
N TRP A 28 8.33 0.31 -6.35
CA TRP A 28 9.39 1.28 -6.09
C TRP A 28 9.67 2.26 -7.25
N PRO A 29 9.79 1.84 -8.53
CA PRO A 29 10.21 2.75 -9.59
C PRO A 29 9.23 3.89 -9.90
N GLY A 30 7.95 3.72 -9.56
CA GLY A 30 6.91 4.71 -9.87
C GLY A 30 6.64 5.73 -8.76
N ILE A 31 7.24 5.57 -7.58
CA ILE A 31 7.00 6.48 -6.44
C ILE A 31 7.63 7.86 -6.61
N ASP A 32 8.64 7.98 -7.47
CA ASP A 32 9.39 9.22 -7.71
C ASP A 32 8.99 9.90 -9.03
N LEU A 33 7.83 9.54 -9.57
CA LEU A 33 7.27 10.18 -10.76
C LEU A 33 6.66 11.54 -10.41
N PHE A 34 6.51 12.39 -11.44
CA PHE A 34 5.91 13.71 -11.30
C PHE A 34 4.54 13.65 -10.60
N ILE A 35 4.32 14.57 -9.66
CA ILE A 35 3.05 14.76 -8.98
C ILE A 35 1.94 15.10 -9.98
N SER A 36 0.79 14.46 -9.81
CA SER A 36 -0.45 14.82 -10.52
C SER A 36 -1.19 15.97 -9.82
N ASP A 37 -1.99 16.76 -10.54
CA ASP A 37 -2.68 17.94 -10.00
C ASP A 37 -3.43 17.66 -8.68
N ASP A 38 -4.18 16.55 -8.62
CA ASP A 38 -4.94 16.16 -7.42
C ASP A 38 -4.03 15.79 -6.24
N GLU A 39 -2.88 15.18 -6.52
CA GLU A 39 -1.88 14.83 -5.50
C GLU A 39 -1.15 16.08 -4.99
N ALA A 40 -0.83 17.04 -5.86
CA ALA A 40 -0.25 18.32 -5.46
C ALA A 40 -1.20 19.06 -4.52
N ASN A 41 -2.49 19.05 -4.83
CA ASN A 41 -3.51 19.66 -4.00
C ASN A 41 -3.53 19.02 -2.61
N SER A 42 -3.52 17.69 -2.52
CA SER A 42 -3.50 17.00 -1.23
C SER A 42 -2.22 17.26 -0.43
N PHE A 43 -1.06 17.29 -1.10
CA PHE A 43 0.24 17.57 -0.48
C PHE A 43 0.28 19.00 0.10
N LEU A 44 -0.07 20.00 -0.72
CA LEU A 44 0.04 21.41 -0.35
C LEU A 44 -1.03 21.86 0.64
N MET A 45 -2.27 21.37 0.50
CA MET A 45 -3.34 21.76 1.42
C MET A 45 -3.25 21.02 2.73
N PHE A 46 -3.01 19.70 2.74
CA PHE A 46 -3.18 18.90 3.95
C PHE A 46 -1.87 18.51 4.63
N GLY A 47 -0.70 18.70 4.00
CA GLY A 47 0.61 18.28 4.53
C GLY A 47 0.98 18.88 5.89
N GLU A 48 0.57 20.12 6.14
CA GLU A 48 0.93 20.88 7.35
C GLU A 48 -0.25 21.09 8.32
N ILE A 49 -1.44 20.60 7.96
CA ILE A 49 -2.64 20.82 8.77
C ILE A 49 -2.60 19.93 10.04
N PRO A 50 -2.92 20.48 11.22
CA PRO A 50 -3.07 19.69 12.45
C PRO A 50 -4.09 18.57 12.28
N TRP A 51 -3.78 17.38 12.80
CA TRP A 51 -4.67 16.22 12.66
C TRP A 51 -6.09 16.48 13.18
N GLN A 52 -6.25 17.35 14.19
CA GLN A 52 -7.57 17.74 14.71
C GLN A 52 -8.41 18.43 13.63
N GLU A 53 -7.81 19.34 12.88
CA GLU A 53 -8.50 20.06 11.81
C GLU A 53 -8.84 19.10 10.66
N LEU A 54 -7.96 18.15 10.34
CA LEU A 54 -8.25 17.10 9.34
C LEU A 54 -9.44 16.19 9.71
N ILE A 55 -9.74 16.03 11.01
CA ILE A 55 -10.87 15.20 11.49
C ILE A 55 -12.14 16.03 11.63
N PHE A 56 -12.05 17.23 12.21
CA PHE A 56 -13.21 18.03 12.59
C PHE A 56 -13.64 19.05 11.53
N SER A 57 -12.83 19.25 10.48
CA SER A 57 -13.13 20.15 9.36
C SER A 57 -12.90 19.42 8.05
N TYR A 58 -13.96 19.29 7.24
CA TYR A 58 -13.85 18.74 5.88
C TYR A 58 -13.96 19.89 4.88
N GLN A 59 -12.83 20.27 4.30
CA GLN A 59 -12.73 21.47 3.45
C GLN A 59 -12.99 21.15 1.97
N GLU A 60 -12.41 20.06 1.46
CA GLU A 60 -12.35 19.75 0.03
C GLU A 60 -12.55 18.25 -0.25
N PRO A 61 -13.06 17.86 -1.43
CA PRO A 61 -13.26 16.45 -1.81
C PRO A 61 -11.98 15.60 -1.78
N ASN A 62 -10.83 16.23 -2.07
CA ASN A 62 -9.51 15.58 -2.07
C ASN A 62 -8.93 15.37 -0.65
N GLN A 63 -9.70 15.68 0.40
CA GLN A 63 -9.31 15.45 1.79
C GLN A 63 -9.50 13.97 2.17
N HIS A 64 -8.46 13.17 1.93
CA HIS A 64 -8.39 11.79 2.40
C HIS A 64 -7.87 11.75 3.84
N THR A 65 -8.71 12.13 4.81
CA THR A 65 -8.32 12.38 6.22
C THR A 65 -7.37 11.34 6.81
N PHE A 66 -7.66 10.03 6.70
CA PHE A 66 -6.78 9.00 7.27
C PHE A 66 -5.41 8.97 6.60
N PHE A 67 -5.38 9.08 5.27
CA PHE A 67 -4.15 9.16 4.50
C PHE A 67 -3.37 10.43 4.85
N SER A 68 -4.03 11.60 4.87
CA SER A 68 -3.41 12.89 5.23
C SER A 68 -2.77 12.87 6.62
N ILE A 69 -3.45 12.33 7.63
CA ILE A 69 -2.88 12.20 8.98
C ILE A 69 -1.60 11.33 8.95
N LEU A 70 -1.63 10.22 8.21
CA LEU A 70 -0.51 9.30 8.14
C LEU A 70 0.66 9.88 7.33
N SER A 71 0.37 10.59 6.24
CA SER A 71 1.39 11.27 5.44
C SER A 71 2.05 12.42 6.21
N ASN A 72 1.27 13.20 6.97
CA ASN A 72 1.81 14.28 7.81
C ASN A 72 2.73 13.71 8.89
N LEU A 73 2.32 12.62 9.54
CA LEU A 73 3.17 11.92 10.51
C LEU A 73 4.48 11.46 9.88
N PHE A 74 4.43 10.92 8.66
CA PHE A 74 5.63 10.46 7.95
C PHE A 74 6.53 11.63 7.58
N GLN A 75 5.99 12.73 7.09
CA GLN A 75 6.74 13.95 6.79
C GLN A 75 7.40 14.55 8.02
N GLN A 76 6.71 14.58 9.16
CA GLN A 76 7.26 15.06 10.43
C GLN A 76 8.46 14.23 10.92
N VAL A 77 8.44 12.91 10.68
CA VAL A 77 9.49 11.99 11.18
C VAL A 77 10.64 11.81 10.18
N LEU A 78 10.35 11.79 8.87
CA LEU A 78 11.31 11.43 7.81
C LEU A 78 11.70 12.62 6.93
N GLY A 79 11.05 13.78 7.09
CA GLY A 79 11.27 14.99 6.33
C GLY A 79 10.22 15.23 5.23
N GLU A 80 10.05 16.49 4.87
CA GLU A 80 9.07 16.94 3.87
C GLU A 80 9.60 16.73 2.45
N ASN A 81 9.01 15.75 1.74
CA ASN A 81 9.19 15.56 0.30
C ASN A 81 8.08 14.66 -0.26
N GLU A 82 8.00 14.59 -1.59
CA GLU A 82 6.97 13.85 -2.33
C GLU A 82 7.04 12.33 -2.08
N LEU A 83 8.25 11.78 -1.97
CA LEU A 83 8.46 10.36 -1.72
C LEU A 83 7.88 9.98 -0.35
N VAL A 84 8.23 10.73 0.69
CA VAL A 84 7.76 10.51 2.07
C VAL A 84 6.24 10.67 2.16
N PHE A 85 5.66 11.62 1.43
CA PHE A 85 4.21 11.78 1.32
C PHE A 85 3.51 10.53 0.77
N ARG A 86 4.11 9.86 -0.21
CA ARG A 86 3.57 8.66 -0.88
C ARG A 86 3.81 7.37 -0.10
N LEU A 87 4.74 7.37 0.87
CA LEU A 87 5.10 6.16 1.63
C LEU A 87 3.90 5.44 2.28
N PRO A 88 2.91 6.12 2.89
CA PRO A 88 1.73 5.45 3.42
C PRO A 88 0.98 4.61 2.37
N ALA A 89 0.76 5.16 1.17
CA ALA A 89 0.08 4.46 0.07
C ALA A 89 0.94 3.29 -0.47
N LEU A 90 2.27 3.51 -0.58
CA LEU A 90 3.21 2.47 -0.98
C LEU A 90 3.17 1.28 -0.01
N LEU A 91 3.30 1.56 1.29
CA LEU A 91 3.29 0.55 2.34
C LEU A 91 1.95 -0.19 2.36
N ALA A 92 0.83 0.52 2.24
CA ALA A 92 -0.49 -0.11 2.15
C ALA A 92 -0.59 -1.07 0.95
N GLY A 93 -0.14 -0.64 -0.24
CA GLY A 93 -0.15 -1.48 -1.44
C GLY A 93 0.77 -2.71 -1.35
N VAL A 94 1.94 -2.58 -0.70
CA VAL A 94 2.86 -3.70 -0.46
C VAL A 94 2.30 -4.67 0.57
N LEU A 95 1.74 -4.17 1.68
CA LEU A 95 1.16 -4.98 2.76
C LEU A 95 -0.18 -5.63 2.39
N ALA A 96 -0.90 -5.10 1.40
CA ALA A 96 -2.10 -5.73 0.87
C ALA A 96 -1.82 -7.12 0.25
N VAL A 97 -0.63 -7.35 -0.32
CA VAL A 97 -0.23 -8.63 -0.93
C VAL A 97 -0.09 -9.78 0.08
N PRO A 98 0.70 -9.67 1.17
CA PRO A 98 0.75 -10.72 2.19
C PRO A 98 -0.61 -10.89 2.89
N LEU A 99 -1.38 -9.81 3.07
CA LEU A 99 -2.75 -9.90 3.60
C LEU A 99 -3.67 -10.72 2.69
N ALA A 100 -3.62 -10.50 1.38
CA ALA A 100 -4.39 -11.28 0.40
C ALA A 100 -4.03 -12.77 0.46
N TYR A 101 -2.75 -13.11 0.59
CA TYR A 101 -2.31 -14.49 0.77
C TYR A 101 -2.92 -15.11 2.02
N ILE A 102 -2.76 -14.46 3.18
CA ILE A 102 -3.22 -14.96 4.47
C ILE A 102 -4.74 -15.14 4.46
N LEU A 103 -5.46 -14.17 3.91
CA LEU A 103 -6.93 -14.19 3.84
C LEU A 103 -7.42 -15.33 2.93
N SER A 104 -6.89 -15.41 1.71
CA SER A 104 -7.25 -16.48 0.77
C SER A 104 -6.91 -17.87 1.31
N PHE A 105 -5.79 -18.02 2.03
CA PHE A 105 -5.46 -19.29 2.69
C PHE A 105 -6.44 -19.62 3.81
N LYS A 106 -6.81 -18.65 4.66
CA LYS A 106 -7.79 -18.86 5.74
C LYS A 106 -9.16 -19.28 5.22
N PHE A 107 -9.61 -18.76 4.08
CA PHE A 107 -10.92 -19.11 3.52
C PHE A 107 -10.91 -20.41 2.70
N SER A 108 -9.89 -20.63 1.88
CA SER A 108 -9.87 -21.79 0.96
C SER A 108 -9.17 -23.02 1.56
N SER A 109 -8.25 -22.82 2.51
CA SER A 109 -7.27 -23.83 2.94
C SER A 109 -6.41 -24.39 1.79
N VAL A 110 -6.40 -23.73 0.62
CA VAL A 110 -5.63 -24.15 -0.56
C VAL A 110 -4.52 -23.15 -0.83
N ARG A 111 -3.28 -23.61 -0.76
CA ARG A 111 -2.07 -22.78 -0.95
C ARG A 111 -1.99 -22.19 -2.35
N THR A 112 -2.35 -22.96 -3.36
CA THR A 112 -2.37 -22.49 -4.75
C THR A 112 -3.34 -21.33 -4.94
N ILE A 113 -4.52 -21.38 -4.33
CA ILE A 113 -5.50 -20.29 -4.37
C ILE A 113 -4.92 -19.05 -3.67
N ALA A 114 -4.36 -19.21 -2.47
CA ALA A 114 -3.73 -18.13 -1.74
C ALA A 114 -2.58 -17.46 -2.52
N PHE A 115 -1.71 -18.28 -3.11
CA PHE A 115 -0.59 -17.82 -3.92
C PHE A 115 -1.07 -17.07 -5.16
N LEU A 116 -2.02 -17.63 -5.91
CA LEU A 116 -2.55 -16.99 -7.13
C LEU A 116 -3.30 -15.68 -6.81
N SER A 117 -4.10 -15.64 -5.74
CA SER A 117 -4.76 -14.40 -5.30
C SER A 117 -3.76 -13.29 -5.01
N ALA A 118 -2.73 -13.60 -4.22
CA ALA A 118 -1.71 -12.62 -3.85
C ALA A 118 -0.81 -12.26 -5.04
N LEU A 119 -0.48 -13.21 -5.91
CA LEU A 119 0.27 -12.96 -7.15
C LEU A 119 -0.49 -12.00 -8.08
N PHE A 120 -1.78 -12.25 -8.32
CA PHE A 120 -2.61 -11.35 -9.15
C PHE A 120 -2.68 -9.95 -8.56
N LEU A 121 -2.80 -9.81 -7.24
CA LEU A 121 -2.77 -8.49 -6.59
C LEU A 121 -1.38 -7.82 -6.67
N ALA A 122 -0.30 -8.60 -6.58
CA ALA A 122 1.07 -8.09 -6.66
C ALA A 122 1.39 -7.50 -8.03
N VAL A 123 0.92 -8.13 -9.11
CA VAL A 123 1.19 -7.76 -10.51
C VAL A 123 0.08 -6.92 -11.16
N SER A 124 -1.02 -6.66 -10.46
CA SER A 124 -2.16 -5.88 -10.96
C SER A 124 -1.74 -4.43 -11.25
N THR A 125 -1.73 -4.05 -12.53
CA THR A 125 -1.33 -2.70 -12.98
C THR A 125 -2.11 -1.58 -12.28
N PRO A 126 -3.45 -1.64 -12.13
CA PRO A 126 -4.18 -0.62 -11.39
C PRO A 126 -3.71 -0.53 -9.94
N HIS A 127 -3.53 -1.66 -9.26
CA HIS A 127 -3.13 -1.68 -7.86
C HIS A 127 -1.70 -1.15 -7.66
N ILE A 128 -0.77 -1.47 -8.57
CA ILE A 128 0.58 -0.90 -8.58
C ILE A 128 0.52 0.61 -8.73
N ARG A 129 -0.18 1.12 -9.75
CA ARG A 129 -0.27 2.57 -10.01
C ARG A 129 -0.86 3.34 -8.84
N TRP A 130 -1.97 2.88 -8.27
CA TRP A 130 -2.60 3.58 -7.15
C TRP A 130 -1.79 3.51 -5.86
N SER A 131 -0.97 2.47 -5.67
CA SER A 131 -0.04 2.40 -4.54
C SER A 131 1.22 3.28 -4.69
N GLN A 132 1.37 3.97 -5.83
CA GLN A 132 2.52 4.86 -6.10
C GLN A 132 2.17 6.34 -5.94
N VAL A 133 0.88 6.68 -5.76
CA VAL A 133 0.38 8.05 -5.77
C VAL A 133 -0.26 8.38 -4.42
N GLY A 134 -0.02 9.59 -3.90
CA GLY A 134 -0.58 10.08 -2.64
C GLY A 134 -1.99 10.63 -2.76
N ARG A 135 -2.93 9.80 -3.23
CA ARG A 135 -4.34 10.18 -3.49
C ARG A 135 -5.36 9.49 -2.58
N GLY A 136 -4.94 9.03 -1.39
CA GLY A 136 -5.80 8.34 -0.44
C GLY A 136 -5.89 6.84 -0.64
#